data_AF-A0A963XA95-F1
#
_entry.id   AF-A0A963XA95-F1
#
_cell.length_a   1.000
_cell.length_b   1.000
_cell.length_c   1.000
_cell.angle_alpha   90.00
_cell.angle_beta   90.00
_cell.angle_gamma   90.00
#
_symmetry.space_group_name_H-M   'P 1'
#
loop_
_entity.id
_entity.type
_entity.pdbx_description
1 polymer ?
#
loop_
_entity_poly.entity_id
_entity_poly.type
_entity_poly.pdbx_seq_one_letter_code
_entity_poly.pdbx_strand_id
1 'polypeptide(L)'
;GFYDAYYNRARKVRALIKRDFENVFADGIDAILAPISPSAAFGLGDVADSDPVAMYLNDVFTVTLNLAGLPGVAVPVGLNAQGLPLGLQLIGRPWEEGDLLNHAYVLEQAAGFVSKPGKWW
;
A
#
# COMPACT_ATOMS: atom_id res chain seq x y z
N GLY A 1 27.77 -15.47 -10.84
CA GLY A 1 27.97 -14.18 -11.52
C GLY A 1 26.77 -13.28 -11.35
N PHE A 2 25.82 -13.28 -12.31
CA PHE A 2 24.62 -12.45 -12.28
C PHE A 2 23.57 -12.87 -11.23
N TYR A 3 23.40 -14.17 -10.99
CA TYR A 3 22.47 -14.68 -9.98
C TYR A 3 22.79 -14.18 -8.56
N ASP A 4 24.07 -14.25 -8.17
CA ASP A 4 24.50 -13.77 -6.86
C ASP A 4 24.39 -12.24 -6.71
N ALA A 5 24.78 -11.51 -7.75
CA ALA A 5 24.83 -10.05 -7.72
C ALA A 5 23.45 -9.38 -7.66
N TYR A 6 22.45 -9.98 -8.31
CA TYR A 6 21.10 -9.42 -8.40
C TYR A 6 20.10 -10.19 -7.52
N TYR A 7 19.92 -11.49 -7.73
CA TYR A 7 18.87 -12.25 -7.05
C TYR A 7 19.20 -12.50 -5.57
N ASN A 8 20.41 -12.96 -5.26
CA ASN A 8 20.79 -13.18 -3.86
C ASN A 8 20.89 -11.86 -3.08
N ARG A 9 21.30 -10.76 -3.74
CA ARG A 9 21.27 -9.43 -3.13
C ARG A 9 19.83 -8.96 -2.85
N ALA A 10 18.92 -9.10 -3.80
CA ALA A 10 17.50 -8.77 -3.61
C ALA A 10 16.87 -9.59 -2.49
N ARG A 11 17.20 -10.88 -2.38
CA ARG A 11 16.76 -11.74 -1.27
C ARG A 11 17.22 -11.26 0.10
N LYS A 12 18.46 -10.76 0.21
CA LYS A 12 18.97 -10.18 1.47
C LYS A 12 18.21 -8.90 1.84
N VAL A 13 17.94 -8.03 0.86
CA VAL A 13 17.13 -6.82 1.07
C VAL A 13 15.71 -7.19 1.51
N ARG A 14 15.08 -8.19 0.89
CA ARG A 14 13.77 -8.71 1.32
C ARG A 14 13.76 -9.15 2.78
N ALA A 15 14.83 -9.82 3.24
CA ALA A 15 14.94 -10.25 4.64
C ALA A 15 15.07 -9.06 5.60
N LEU A 16 15.75 -7.98 5.21
CA LEU A 16 15.83 -6.75 6.00
C LEU A 16 14.47 -6.06 6.08
N ILE A 17 13.75 -5.93 4.96
CA ILE A 17 12.39 -5.36 4.94
C ILE A 17 11.48 -6.13 5.89
N LYS A 18 11.48 -7.47 5.82
CA LYS A 18 10.69 -8.31 6.73
C LYS A 18 11.04 -8.04 8.20
N ARG A 19 12.33 -7.93 8.51
CA ARG A 19 12.80 -7.67 9.88
C ARG A 19 12.35 -6.30 10.40
N ASP A 20 12.31 -5.29 9.54
CA ASP A 20 11.87 -3.96 9.96
C ASP A 20 10.40 -3.97 10.40
N PHE A 21 9.53 -4.68 9.68
CA PHE A 21 8.14 -4.89 10.10
C PHE A 21 8.03 -5.74 11.38
N GLU A 22 8.80 -6.83 11.49
CA GLU A 22 8.81 -7.66 12.70
C GLU A 22 9.19 -6.86 13.95
N ASN A 23 10.18 -5.96 13.84
CA ASN A 23 10.59 -5.09 14.93
C ASN A 23 9.46 -4.12 15.32
N VAL A 24 8.82 -3.47 14.35
CA VAL A 24 7.70 -2.55 14.60
C VAL A 24 6.56 -3.25 15.35
N PHE A 25 6.21 -4.46 14.92
CA PHE A 25 5.16 -5.24 15.60
C PHE A 25 5.61 -5.75 16.98
N ALA A 26 6.90 -6.08 17.15
CA ALA A 26 7.46 -6.46 18.46
C ALA A 26 7.48 -5.29 19.46
N ASP A 27 7.59 -4.05 18.97
CA ASP A 27 7.52 -2.82 19.78
C ASP A 27 6.08 -2.48 20.23
N GLY A 28 5.11 -3.35 19.94
CA GLY A 28 3.72 -3.22 20.39
C GLY A 28 2.83 -2.41 19.46
N ILE A 29 3.23 -2.20 18.21
CA ILE A 29 2.36 -1.61 17.19
C ILE A 29 1.43 -2.70 16.64
N ASP A 30 0.13 -2.42 16.57
CA ASP A 30 -0.86 -3.39 16.09
C ASP A 30 -1.15 -3.27 14.59
N ALA A 31 -0.99 -2.07 14.02
CA ALA A 31 -1.16 -1.80 12.59
C ALA A 31 -0.31 -0.60 12.15
N ILE A 32 0.09 -0.60 10.89
CA ILE A 32 0.83 0.51 10.25
C ILE A 32 -0.08 1.19 9.23
N LEU A 33 -0.22 2.51 9.32
CA LEU A 33 -0.99 3.32 8.38
C LEU A 33 -0.05 3.96 7.35
N ALA A 34 -0.39 3.84 6.07
CA ALA A 34 0.34 4.48 4.97
C ALA A 34 -0.61 4.91 3.84
N PRO A 35 -0.20 5.82 2.94
CA PRO A 35 -0.91 6.01 1.68
C PRO A 35 -0.93 4.71 0.87
N ILE A 36 -2.03 4.48 0.12
CA ILE A 36 -2.09 3.34 -0.83
C ILE A 36 -1.27 3.62 -2.11
N SER A 37 -1.16 4.90 -2.47
CA SER A 37 -0.55 5.38 -3.70
C SER A 37 0.10 6.75 -3.43
N PRO A 38 1.19 7.12 -4.12
CA PRO A 38 1.78 8.45 -4.03
C PRO A 38 0.85 9.59 -4.49
N SER A 39 -0.10 9.30 -5.37
CA SER A 39 -1.04 10.27 -5.93
C SER A 39 -2.44 9.68 -6.15
N ALA A 40 -3.38 10.53 -6.54
CA ALA A 40 -4.64 10.06 -7.12
C ALA A 40 -4.40 9.33 -8.45
N ALA A 41 -5.45 8.70 -8.98
CA ALA A 41 -5.42 8.05 -10.28
C ALA A 41 -4.99 9.02 -11.39
N PHE A 42 -4.10 8.57 -12.28
CA PHE A 42 -3.74 9.28 -13.51
C PHE A 42 -4.71 8.94 -14.65
N GLY A 43 -4.76 9.79 -15.67
CA GLY A 43 -5.58 9.58 -16.86
C GLY A 43 -5.08 8.44 -17.74
N LEU A 44 -5.97 7.90 -18.57
CA LEU A 44 -5.60 6.89 -19.56
C LEU A 44 -4.61 7.50 -20.57
N GLY A 45 -3.44 6.90 -20.68
CA GLY A 45 -2.38 7.37 -21.59
C GLY A 45 -1.35 8.31 -20.95
N ASP A 46 -1.61 8.86 -19.76
CA ASP A 46 -0.71 9.82 -19.10
C ASP A 46 0.68 9.24 -18.77
N VAL A 47 0.76 7.92 -18.62
CA VAL A 47 1.99 7.16 -18.33
C VAL A 47 2.46 6.30 -19.51
N ALA A 48 1.75 6.31 -20.65
CA ALA A 48 2.11 5.49 -21.81
C ALA A 48 3.43 5.93 -22.47
N ASP A 49 3.72 7.23 -22.44
CA ASP A 49 4.95 7.83 -22.96
C ASP A 49 6.00 8.11 -21.84
N SER A 50 5.73 7.67 -20.61
CA SER A 50 6.63 7.87 -19.47
C SER A 50 7.69 6.78 -19.35
N ASP A 51 8.80 7.09 -18.65
CA ASP A 51 9.82 6.10 -18.29
C ASP A 51 9.14 4.88 -17.61
N PRO A 52 9.37 3.63 -18.07
CA PRO A 52 8.85 2.43 -17.42
C PRO A 52 9.07 2.40 -15.90
N VAL A 53 10.11 3.07 -15.40
CA VAL A 53 10.39 3.22 -13.96
C VAL A 53 9.36 4.07 -13.23
N ALA A 54 8.77 5.07 -13.88
CA ALA A 54 7.74 5.93 -13.31
C ALA A 54 6.49 5.13 -12.92
N MET A 55 6.15 4.09 -13.70
CA MET A 55 5.05 3.19 -13.35
C MET A 55 5.31 2.46 -12.03
N TYR A 56 6.55 1.99 -11.79
CA TYR A 56 6.91 1.27 -10.56
C TYR A 56 6.81 2.12 -9.30
N LEU A 57 6.94 3.44 -9.41
CA LEU A 57 6.81 4.35 -8.26
C LEU A 57 5.40 4.36 -7.69
N ASN A 58 4.37 4.04 -8.49
CA ASN A 58 3.00 3.91 -7.98
C ASN A 58 2.89 2.80 -6.92
N ASP A 59 3.72 1.76 -7.03
CA ASP A 59 3.71 0.62 -6.12
C ASP A 59 4.73 0.75 -4.97
N VAL A 60 5.33 1.92 -4.78
CA VAL A 60 6.37 2.14 -3.75
C VAL A 60 5.89 1.83 -2.33
N PHE A 61 4.60 2.06 -2.05
CA PHE A 61 3.99 1.80 -0.74
C PHE A 61 3.35 0.41 -0.64
N THR A 62 3.19 -0.31 -1.75
CA THR A 62 2.44 -1.58 -1.79
C THR A 62 3.35 -2.79 -1.98
N VAL A 63 4.53 -2.65 -2.62
CA VAL A 63 5.43 -3.79 -2.83
C VAL A 63 6.06 -4.30 -1.53
N THR A 64 6.34 -3.40 -0.58
CA THR A 64 7.01 -3.75 0.67
C THR A 64 6.21 -4.75 1.51
N LEU A 65 4.87 -4.64 1.53
CA LEU A 65 4.00 -5.59 2.25
C LEU A 65 4.04 -6.99 1.61
N ASN A 66 4.08 -7.09 0.28
CA ASN A 66 4.15 -8.36 -0.46
C ASN A 66 5.49 -9.05 -0.19
N LEU A 67 6.57 -8.27 -0.16
CA LEU A 67 7.90 -8.77 0.16
C LEU A 67 8.00 -9.28 1.60
N ALA A 68 7.37 -8.59 2.55
CA ALA A 68 7.30 -8.99 3.95
C ALA A 68 6.32 -10.15 4.21
N GLY A 69 5.35 -10.37 3.31
CA GLY A 69 4.32 -11.40 3.45
C GLY A 69 3.25 -11.01 4.48
N LEU A 70 2.86 -9.72 4.50
CA LEU A 70 1.91 -9.15 5.46
C LEU A 70 0.54 -8.94 4.84
N PRO A 71 -0.54 -9.03 5.62
CA PRO A 71 -1.86 -8.59 5.18
C PRO A 71 -1.93 -7.06 5.10
N GLY A 72 -2.66 -6.56 4.10
CA GLY A 72 -2.96 -5.15 3.94
C GLY A 72 -4.38 -4.92 3.45
N VAL A 73 -5.00 -3.82 3.88
CA VAL A 73 -6.35 -3.41 3.47
C VAL A 73 -6.35 -1.94 3.07
N ALA A 74 -6.99 -1.61 1.94
CA ALA A 74 -7.13 -0.25 1.46
C ALA A 74 -8.52 0.28 1.76
N VAL A 75 -8.60 1.50 2.31
CA VAL A 75 -9.85 2.19 2.64
C VAL A 75 -9.87 3.54 1.92
N PRO A 76 -10.92 3.87 1.16
CA PRO A 76 -11.07 5.20 0.58
C PRO A 76 -11.36 6.21 1.68
N VAL A 77 -10.63 7.33 1.69
CA VAL A 77 -10.71 8.32 2.79
C VAL A 77 -11.09 9.72 2.32
N GLY A 78 -11.08 9.99 1.02
CA GLY A 78 -11.38 11.32 0.52
C GLY A 78 -11.24 11.44 -0.98
N LEU A 79 -11.42 12.67 -1.46
CA LEU A 79 -11.19 13.03 -2.86
C LEU A 79 -10.06 14.05 -2.94
N ASN A 80 -9.30 14.02 -4.01
CA ASN A 80 -8.40 15.12 -4.34
C ASN A 80 -9.19 16.33 -4.88
N ALA A 81 -8.49 17.42 -5.20
CA ALA A 81 -9.10 18.64 -5.75
C ALA A 81 -9.82 18.43 -7.11
N GLN A 82 -9.51 17.34 -7.82
CA GLN A 82 -10.11 16.97 -9.10
C GLN A 82 -11.28 15.97 -8.92
N GLY A 83 -11.66 15.63 -7.68
CA GLY A 83 -12.75 14.70 -7.40
C GLY A 83 -12.38 13.22 -7.56
N LEU A 84 -11.10 12.87 -7.61
CA LEU A 84 -10.61 11.49 -7.70
C LEU A 84 -10.38 10.88 -6.31
N PRO A 85 -10.72 9.60 -6.09
CA PRO A 85 -10.53 8.92 -4.81
C PRO A 85 -9.07 8.91 -4.34
N LEU A 86 -8.90 9.16 -3.05
CA LEU A 86 -7.67 8.97 -2.28
C LEU A 86 -7.90 7.85 -1.27
N GLY A 87 -6.91 6.96 -1.12
CA GLY A 87 -6.98 5.83 -0.20
C GLY A 87 -5.83 5.82 0.79
N LEU A 88 -6.12 5.32 1.99
CA LEU A 88 -5.11 4.90 2.95
C LEU A 88 -5.08 3.38 2.99
N GLN A 89 -3.93 2.81 3.31
CA GLN A 89 -3.77 1.40 3.60
C GLN A 89 -3.41 1.20 5.06
N LEU A 90 -3.96 0.14 5.64
CA LEU A 90 -3.53 -0.42 6.91
C LEU A 90 -2.80 -1.73 6.63
N ILE A 91 -1.64 -1.90 7.25
CA ILE A 91 -0.82 -3.11 7.17
C ILE A 91 -0.85 -3.76 8.55
N GLY A 92 -1.28 -5.02 8.60
CA GLY A 92 -1.44 -5.78 9.84
C GLY A 92 -0.36 -6.82 10.08
N ARG A 93 -0.42 -7.45 11.25
CA ARG A 93 0.43 -8.60 11.60
C ARG A 93 0.05 -9.84 10.78
N PRO A 94 0.98 -10.77 10.54
CA PRO A 94 0.66 -12.04 9.87
C PRO A 94 -0.49 -12.77 10.56
N TRP A 95 -1.49 -13.21 9.80
CA TRP A 95 -2.64 -14.01 10.27
C TRP A 95 -3.61 -13.31 11.21
N GLU A 96 -3.56 -11.97 11.27
CA GLU A 96 -4.45 -11.17 12.10
C GLU A 96 -5.38 -10.27 11.27
N GLU A 97 -5.89 -10.79 10.15
CA GLU A 97 -6.79 -10.06 9.26
C GLU A 97 -8.08 -9.63 9.98
N GLY A 98 -8.54 -10.39 10.98
CA GLY A 98 -9.71 -10.03 11.79
C GLY A 98 -9.53 -8.71 12.53
N ASP A 99 -8.40 -8.54 13.23
CA ASP A 99 -8.09 -7.29 13.93
C ASP A 99 -7.78 -6.17 12.94
N LEU A 100 -7.08 -6.47 11.84
CA LEU A 100 -6.84 -5.50 10.77
C LEU A 100 -8.16 -4.93 10.20
N LEU A 101 -9.17 -5.78 9.99
CA LEU A 101 -10.49 -5.36 9.52
C LEU A 101 -11.25 -4.52 10.55
N ASN A 102 -11.07 -4.78 11.85
CA ASN A 102 -11.62 -3.92 12.90
C ASN A 102 -11.02 -2.51 12.84
N HIS A 103 -9.70 -2.40 12.65
CA HIS A 103 -9.05 -1.10 12.46
C HIS A 103 -9.52 -0.40 11.18
N ALA A 104 -9.66 -1.15 10.08
CA ALA A 104 -10.16 -0.62 8.82
C ALA A 104 -11.60 -0.11 8.93
N TYR A 105 -12.44 -0.80 9.69
CA TYR A 105 -13.81 -0.35 9.95
C TYR A 105 -13.83 0.97 10.73
N VAL A 106 -12.97 1.12 11.74
CA VAL A 106 -12.85 2.41 12.46
C VAL A 106 -12.40 3.53 11.51
N LEU A 107 -11.43 3.25 10.63
CA LEU A 107 -10.97 4.20 9.63
C LEU A 107 -12.08 4.57 8.63
N GLU A 108 -12.84 3.60 8.15
CA GLU A 108 -13.97 3.79 7.23
C GLU A 108 -15.04 4.69 7.87
N GLN A 109 -15.44 4.40 9.12
CA GLN A 109 -16.44 5.17 9.85
C GLN A 109 -15.97 6.62 10.08
N ALA A 110 -14.69 6.80 10.45
CA ALA A 110 -14.11 8.13 10.64
C ALA A 110 -14.00 8.92 9.33
N ALA A 111 -13.69 8.26 8.22
CA ALA A 111 -13.60 8.88 6.91
C ALA A 111 -14.97 9.27 6.35
N GLY A 112 -16.02 8.49 6.64
CA GLY A 112 -17.38 8.75 6.16
C GLY A 112 -17.47 8.81 4.62
N PHE A 113 -16.59 8.07 3.92
CA PHE A 113 -16.48 8.15 2.47
C PHE A 113 -17.70 7.50 1.80
N VAL A 114 -18.57 8.32 1.19
CA VAL A 114 -19.78 7.87 0.50
C VAL A 114 -19.84 8.28 -0.97
N SER A 115 -18.77 8.88 -1.49
CA SER A 115 -18.72 9.39 -2.86
C SER A 115 -18.91 8.25 -3.87
N LYS A 116 -19.74 8.51 -4.88
CA LYS A 116 -20.00 7.60 -6.00
C LYS A 116 -19.64 8.28 -7.31
N PRO A 117 -19.06 7.56 -8.28
CA PRO A 117 -18.82 8.12 -9.60
C PRO A 117 -20.16 8.53 -10.23
N GLY A 118 -20.21 9.73 -10.81
CA GLY A 118 -21.42 10.24 -11.46
C GLY A 118 -21.85 9.42 -12.68
N LYS A 119 -20.90 8.72 -13.31
CA LYS A 119 -21.14 7.73 -14.36
C LYS A 119 -20.19 6.55 -14.13
N TRP A 120 -20.75 5.37 -13.92
CA TRP A 120 -20.02 4.11 -13.92
C TRP A 120 -20.24 3.51 -15.31
N TRP A 121 -19.17 3.51 -16.13
CA TRP A 121 -19.11 3.17 -17.58
C TRP A 121 -20.03 3.97 -18.53
#